data_AF-A0A1B6ITS3-F1
#
_entry.id   AF-A0A1B6ITS3-F1
#
_cell.length_a   1.000
_cell.length_b   1.000
_cell.length_c   1.000
_cell.angle_alpha   90.00
_cell.angle_beta   90.00
_cell.angle_gamma   90.00
#
_symmetry.space_group_name_H-M   'P 1'
#
loop_
_entity.id
_entity.type
_entity.pdbx_description
1 polymer ?
#
loop_
_entity_poly.entity_id
_entity_poly.type
_entity_poly.pdbx_seq_one_letter_code
_entity_poly.pdbx_strand_id
1 'polypeptide(L)'
;HGLTLSAKRSYDPNMPPSEQGHVYLIMKCKSSTSPEKTEEMCKPRKMELNEELYIPPHKLTYSAKYQFTVEVRTELYDDCEECSKPVSPAYAYADIQVLSERRDAV
;
A
#
# COMPACT_ATOMS: atom_id res chain seq x y z
N HIS A 1 -17.77 8.13 -5.97
CA HIS A 1 -16.46 8.52 -5.40
C HIS A 1 -15.70 7.27 -4.98
N GLY A 2 -14.52 7.01 -5.55
CA GLY A 2 -13.67 5.86 -5.21
C GLY A 2 -12.57 6.23 -4.21
N LEU A 3 -11.64 5.32 -3.96
CA LEU A 3 -10.48 5.55 -3.10
C LEU A 3 -9.21 5.60 -3.95
N THR A 4 -8.41 6.66 -3.81
CA THR A 4 -7.09 6.76 -4.43
C THR A 4 -6.02 6.72 -3.34
N LEU A 5 -5.05 5.82 -3.48
CA LEU A 5 -3.91 5.68 -2.58
C LEU A 5 -2.62 5.98 -3.34
N SER A 6 -1.74 6.75 -2.71
CA SER A 6 -0.40 7.05 -3.21
C SER A 6 0.57 7.05 -2.03
N ALA A 7 1.83 6.63 -2.26
CA ALA A 7 2.88 6.69 -1.26
C ALA A 7 3.92 7.72 -1.68
N LYS A 8 3.64 8.99 -1.36
CA LYS A 8 4.56 10.09 -1.65
C LYS A 8 5.72 10.05 -0.65
N ARG A 9 6.91 10.41 -1.12
CA ARG A 9 8.17 10.49 -0.32
C ARG A 9 8.77 9.14 0.08
N SER A 10 8.49 8.08 -0.66
CA SER A 10 9.28 6.85 -0.57
C SER A 10 10.56 7.02 -1.38
N TYR A 11 11.71 6.75 -0.76
CA TYR A 11 13.03 6.83 -1.39
C TYR A 11 14.03 5.96 -0.62
N ASP A 12 15.11 5.60 -1.30
CA ASP A 12 16.32 5.02 -0.73
C ASP A 12 17.22 6.15 -0.23
N PRO A 13 17.50 6.22 1.09
CA PRO A 13 18.30 7.29 1.68
C PRO A 13 19.79 7.23 1.29
N ASN A 14 20.26 6.10 0.74
CA ASN A 14 21.65 5.93 0.33
C ASN A 14 21.89 6.36 -1.14
N MET A 15 20.84 6.78 -1.85
CA MET A 15 20.91 7.16 -3.26
C MET A 15 20.38 8.58 -3.49
N PRO A 16 20.90 9.32 -4.50
CA PRO A 16 20.35 10.62 -4.85
C PRO A 16 18.92 10.51 -5.42
N PRO A 17 18.10 11.58 -5.38
CA PRO A 17 16.73 11.55 -5.88
C PRO A 17 16.58 11.18 -7.37
N SER A 18 17.63 11.38 -8.18
CA SER A 18 17.66 11.01 -9.60
C SER A 18 17.86 9.51 -9.84
N GLU A 19 18.28 8.75 -8.83
CA GLU A 19 18.67 7.34 -8.96
C GLU A 19 17.81 6.47 -8.02
N GLN A 20 16.49 6.62 -8.13
CA GLN A 20 15.51 5.94 -7.27
C GLN A 20 14.72 4.84 -8.01
N GLY A 21 15.10 4.51 -9.25
CA GLY A 21 14.35 3.60 -10.13
C GLY A 21 14.33 2.13 -9.66
N HIS A 22 15.20 1.76 -8.73
CA HIS A 22 15.26 0.44 -8.10
C HIS A 22 14.30 0.29 -6.92
N VAL A 23 13.79 1.41 -6.39
CA VAL A 23 12.86 1.40 -5.26
C VAL A 23 11.45 1.19 -5.78
N TYR A 24 10.72 0.27 -5.16
CA TYR A 24 9.33 0.00 -5.50
C TYR A 24 8.50 -0.19 -4.24
N LEU A 25 7.18 -0.19 -4.43
CA LEU A 25 6.20 -0.32 -3.36
C LEU A 25 5.47 -1.65 -3.50
N ILE A 26 5.20 -2.32 -2.38
CA ILE A 26 4.21 -3.39 -2.30
C ILE A 26 3.03 -2.87 -1.50
N MET A 27 1.89 -2.68 -2.16
CA MET A 27 0.62 -2.33 -1.50
C MET A 27 -0.18 -3.61 -1.26
N LYS A 28 -0.73 -3.76 -0.05
CA LYS A 28 -1.68 -4.82 0.30
C LYS A 28 -2.70 -4.29 1.29
N CYS A 29 -3.83 -4.98 1.46
CA CYS A 29 -4.75 -4.67 2.55
C CYS A 29 -5.33 -5.90 3.23
N LYS A 30 -6.02 -5.67 4.34
CA LYS A 30 -6.89 -6.64 4.98
C LYS A 30 -8.17 -5.95 5.42
N SER A 31 -9.29 -6.65 5.29
CA SER A 31 -10.57 -6.22 5.86
C SER A 31 -10.68 -6.72 7.30
N SER A 32 -11.01 -5.85 8.24
CA SER A 32 -11.28 -6.27 9.62
C SER A 32 -12.60 -7.04 9.74
N THR A 33 -13.51 -6.84 8.79
CA THR A 33 -14.84 -7.46 8.79
C THR A 33 -14.82 -8.87 8.22
N SER A 34 -13.83 -9.19 7.38
CA SER A 34 -13.65 -10.53 6.81
C SER A 34 -12.16 -10.84 6.64
N PRO A 35 -11.41 -11.01 7.75
CA PRO A 35 -9.96 -11.18 7.71
C PRO A 35 -9.51 -12.44 6.97
N GLU A 36 -10.36 -13.48 6.91
CA GLU A 36 -10.05 -14.73 6.21
C GLU A 36 -10.33 -14.67 4.70
N LYS A 37 -11.05 -13.65 4.22
CA LYS A 37 -11.30 -13.44 2.79
C LYS A 37 -10.42 -12.32 2.28
N THR A 38 -9.34 -12.69 1.59
CA THR A 38 -8.54 -11.70 0.85
C THR A 38 -9.31 -11.24 -0.38
N GLU A 39 -9.94 -10.07 -0.28
CA GLU A 39 -10.54 -9.38 -1.42
C GLU A 39 -9.47 -9.17 -2.51
N GLU A 40 -9.86 -9.26 -3.77
CA GLU A 40 -8.91 -9.16 -4.90
C GLU A 40 -8.08 -7.87 -4.84
N MET A 41 -8.71 -6.75 -4.47
CA MET A 41 -8.06 -5.45 -4.31
C MET A 41 -7.04 -5.40 -3.16
N CYS A 42 -7.10 -6.37 -2.24
CA CYS A 42 -6.21 -6.48 -1.09
C CYS A 42 -5.00 -7.38 -1.34
N LYS A 43 -4.94 -8.08 -2.48
CA LYS A 43 -3.76 -8.87 -2.84
C LYS A 43 -2.54 -7.96 -2.99
N PRO A 44 -1.34 -8.42 -2.59
CA PRO A 44 -0.12 -7.67 -2.78
C PRO A 44 0.07 -7.28 -4.25
N ARG A 45 0.32 -5.98 -4.49
CA ARG A 45 0.59 -5.42 -5.81
C ARG A 45 1.89 -4.64 -5.75
N LYS A 46 2.80 -4.96 -6.67
CA LYS A 46 4.00 -4.14 -6.94
C LYS A 46 3.59 -2.87 -7.67
N MET A 47 4.09 -1.74 -7.20
CA MET A 47 3.81 -0.42 -7.73
C MET A 47 5.10 0.37 -7.84
N GLU A 48 5.18 1.22 -8.86
CA GLU A 48 6.25 2.22 -8.98
C GLU A 48 6.09 3.32 -7.92
N LEU A 49 7.16 4.01 -7.55
CA LEU A 49 7.14 5.05 -6.51
C LEU A 49 6.08 6.14 -6.69
N ASN A 50 5.81 6.52 -7.94
CA ASN A 50 4.87 7.58 -8.29
C ASN A 50 3.52 7.05 -8.77
N GLU A 51 3.29 5.74 -8.69
CA GLU A 51 2.04 5.13 -9.11
C GLU A 51 0.93 5.39 -8.08
N GLU A 52 -0.28 5.63 -8.58
CA GLU A 52 -1.48 5.75 -7.77
C GLU A 52 -2.35 4.50 -7.93
N LEU A 53 -2.80 3.95 -6.81
CA LEU A 53 -3.78 2.87 -6.79
C LEU A 53 -5.18 3.45 -6.66
N TYR A 54 -5.98 3.33 -7.72
CA TYR A 54 -7.40 3.64 -7.68
C TYR A 54 -8.24 2.38 -7.40
N ILE A 55 -9.05 2.44 -6.36
CA ILE A 55 -10.03 1.41 -6.00
C ILE A 55 -11.43 1.95 -6.33
N PRO A 56 -12.15 1.35 -7.28
CA PRO A 56 -13.47 1.81 -7.65
C PRO A 56 -14.49 1.52 -6.53
N PRO A 57 -15.56 2.33 -6.41
CA PRO A 57 -16.50 2.22 -5.30
C PRO A 57 -17.13 0.84 -5.14
N HIS A 58 -17.42 0.15 -6.25
CA HIS A 58 -18.06 -1.16 -6.25
C HIS A 58 -17.16 -2.30 -5.71
N LYS A 59 -15.85 -2.06 -5.54
CA LYS A 59 -14.93 -3.00 -4.89
C LYS A 59 -14.85 -2.77 -3.38
N LEU A 60 -15.37 -1.65 -2.87
CA LEU A 60 -15.39 -1.32 -1.44
C LEU A 60 -16.66 -1.86 -0.81
N THR A 61 -16.52 -2.65 0.25
CA THR A 61 -17.66 -3.16 1.01
C THR A 61 -18.14 -2.12 2.00
N TYR A 62 -19.44 -1.77 1.96
CA TYR A 62 -20.04 -0.86 2.95
C TYR A 62 -19.84 -1.37 4.38
N SER A 63 -19.61 -0.43 5.30
CA SER A 63 -19.35 -0.72 6.72
C SER A 63 -18.09 -1.53 6.99
N ALA A 64 -17.28 -1.85 5.97
CA ALA A 64 -16.00 -2.52 6.16
C ALA A 64 -14.94 -1.52 6.64
N LYS A 65 -13.97 -2.03 7.41
CA LYS A 65 -12.73 -1.30 7.70
C LYS A 65 -11.57 -2.04 7.03
N TYR A 66 -10.78 -1.30 6.29
CA TYR A 66 -9.60 -1.79 5.59
C TYR A 66 -8.36 -1.22 6.25
N GLN A 67 -7.38 -2.08 6.54
CA GLN A 67 -6.04 -1.65 6.87
C GLN A 67 -5.16 -1.86 5.64
N PHE A 68 -4.81 -0.75 4.99
CA PHE A 68 -3.84 -0.74 3.91
C PHE A 68 -2.43 -0.70 4.49
N THR A 69 -1.53 -1.47 3.88
CA THR A 69 -0.11 -1.50 4.21
C THR A 69 0.67 -1.27 2.93
N VAL A 70 1.54 -0.25 2.97
CA VAL A 70 2.57 -0.03 1.96
C VAL A 70 3.89 -0.49 2.55
N GLU A 71 4.60 -1.30 1.79
CA GLU A 71 5.96 -1.73 2.07
C GLU A 71 6.88 -1.17 1.00
N VAL A 72 7.90 -0.40 1.40
CA VAL A 72 8.93 0.13 0.50
C VAL A 72 10.05 -0.89 0.42
N ARG A 73 10.38 -1.31 -0.80
CA ARG A 73 11.40 -2.33 -1.07
C ARG A 73 12.42 -1.87 -2.10
N THR A 74 13.58 -2.49 -2.01
CA THR A 74 14.68 -2.42 -2.96
C THR A 74 15.37 -3.77 -2.95
N GLU A 75 15.77 -4.27 -4.12
CA GLU A 75 16.55 -5.50 -4.26
C GLU A 75 18.05 -5.20 -4.38
N LEU A 76 18.43 -3.92 -4.43
CA LEU A 76 19.81 -3.49 -4.70
C LEU A 76 20.82 -3.94 -3.62
N TYR A 77 20.33 -4.17 -2.41
CA TYR A 77 21.16 -4.52 -1.25
C TYR A 77 21.03 -5.98 -0.82
N ASP A 78 20.29 -6.80 -1.55
CA ASP A 78 19.98 -8.19 -1.15
C ASP A 78 21.25 -9.04 -1.05
N ASP A 79 22.24 -8.79 -1.91
CA ASP A 79 23.52 -9.51 -1.96
C ASP A 79 24.69 -8.72 -1.34
N CYS A 80 24.41 -7.68 -0.56
CA CYS A 80 25.47 -6.80 -0.03
C CYS A 80 26.15 -7.42 1.20
N GLU A 81 27.32 -8.05 1.00
CA GLU A 81 28.11 -8.68 2.07
C GLU A 81 28.73 -7.68 3.05
N GLU A 82 29.06 -6.47 2.59
CA GLU A 82 29.70 -5.41 3.39
C GLU A 82 28.68 -4.45 4.04
N CYS A 83 27.38 -4.58 3.72
CA CYS A 83 26.35 -3.76 4.31
C CYS A 83 26.16 -4.17 5.78
N SER A 84 26.62 -3.31 6.68
CA SER A 84 26.61 -3.55 8.14
C SER A 84 25.22 -3.87 8.72
N LYS A 85 24.12 -3.57 8.00
CA LYS A 85 22.77 -4.06 8.25
C LYS A 85 21.99 -4.18 6.93
N PRO A 86 21.20 -5.23 6.70
CA PRO A 86 20.25 -5.24 5.59
C PRO A 86 19.30 -4.04 5.73
N VAL A 87 19.03 -3.34 4.63
CA VAL A 87 18.04 -2.28 4.60
C VAL A 87 16.67 -2.94 4.79
N SER A 88 16.18 -2.96 6.03
CA SER A 88 14.88 -3.52 6.34
C SER A 88 13.79 -2.79 5.57
N PRO A 89 12.78 -3.50 5.03
CA PRO A 89 11.64 -2.86 4.39
C PRO A 89 10.99 -1.85 5.34
N ALA A 90 10.69 -0.66 4.83
CA ALA A 90 9.97 0.36 5.57
C ALA A 90 8.46 0.20 5.33
N TYR A 91 7.66 0.37 6.37
CA TYR A 91 6.21 0.17 6.31
C TYR A 91 5.44 1.44 6.67
N ALA A 92 4.34 1.67 5.97
CA ALA A 92 3.33 2.66 6.30
C ALA A 92 1.94 2.02 6.29
N TYR A 93 1.04 2.54 7.13
CA TYR A 93 -0.30 1.99 7.32
C TYR A 93 -1.36 3.09 7.16
N ALA A 94 -2.51 2.73 6.60
CA ALA A 94 -3.69 3.58 6.54
C ALA A 94 -4.94 2.77 6.85
N ASP A 95 -5.67 3.16 7.89
CA ASP A 95 -6.94 2.56 8.25
C ASP A 95 -8.09 3.37 7.65
N ILE A 96 -8.93 2.72 6.85
CA ILE A 96 -10.03 3.35 6.12
C ILE A 96 -11.33 2.63 6.45
N GLN A 97 -12.30 3.38 6.96
CA GLN A 97 -13.66 2.90 7.18
C GLN A 97 -14.58 3.36 6.05
N VAL A 98 -15.22 2.41 5.38
CA VAL A 98 -16.27 2.68 4.40
C VAL A 98 -17.57 2.93 5.16
N LEU A 99 -18.13 4.13 5.02
CA LEU A 99 -19.39 4.48 5.69
C LEU A 99 -20.54 3.63 5.12
N SER A 100 -21.54 3.33 5.95
CA SER A 100 -22.78 2.70 5.47
C SER A 100 -23.55 3.66 4.58
N GLU A 101 -24.28 3.12 3.59
CA GLU A 101 -25.27 3.91 2.86
C GLU A 101 -26.35 4.37 3.85
N ARG A 102 -26.46 5.69 4.07
CA ARG A 102 -27.66 6.22 4.72
C ARG A 102 -28.77 6.12 3.67
N ARG A 103 -29.70 5.18 3.87
CA ARG A 103 -31.04 5.37 3.30
C ARG A 103 -31.63 6.53 4.07
N ASP A 104 -31.65 7.71 3.47
CA ASP A 104 -32.53 8.76 3.95
C ASP A 104 -33.95 8.17 3.89
N ALA A 105 -34.50 7.87 5.06
CA ALA A 105 -35.89 7.49 5.21
C ALA A 105 -36.71 8.72 4.86
N VAL A 106 -37.33 8.71 3.68
CA VAL A 106 -38.43 9.61 3.32
C VAL A 106 -39.70 9.10 3.98
#